data_AF-A0A2V9HL25-F1
#
_entry.id   AF-A0A2V9HL25-F1
#
_cell.length_a   1.000
_cell.length_b   1.000
_cell.length_c   1.000
_cell.angle_alpha   90.00
_cell.angle_beta   90.00
_cell.angle_gamma   90.00
#
_symmetry.space_group_name_H-M   'P 1'
#
loop_
_entity.id
_entity.type
_entity.pdbx_description
1 polymer ?
#
loop_
_entity_poly.entity_id
_entity_poly.type
_entity_poly.pdbx_seq_one_letter_code
_entity_poly.pdbx_strand_id
1 'polypeptide(L)'
;MAAKIEALTFDWYGTLANHRHKRGRGRLFSEYLASHGLQSAPWDRSVLNKVFDYYGGSYKVESSGAEKRTFWIQFTRLLFEQSQVSGATASQAEVHATAIRDIFGSACFEVYADVQPVLHALKQRGLRLAVVSNWHRGLDSFCHEMNLSNLLDIVISSSDIGIEKPDSRLFNEVVYRLPTR
;
A
#
# COMPACT_ATOMS: atom_id res chain seq x y z
N MET A 1 -40.36 1.94 -3.89
CA MET A 1 -39.26 2.49 -4.72
C MET A 1 -37.99 1.74 -4.35
N ALA A 2 -37.19 1.29 -5.33
CA ALA A 2 -35.90 0.68 -5.03
C ALA A 2 -34.95 1.74 -4.44
N ALA A 3 -34.16 1.36 -3.44
CA ALA A 3 -33.15 2.25 -2.87
C ALA A 3 -32.15 2.67 -3.96
N LYS A 4 -31.88 3.98 -4.07
CA LYS A 4 -30.90 4.52 -5.01
C LYS A 4 -29.50 4.31 -4.44
N ILE A 5 -28.62 3.68 -5.20
CA ILE A 5 -27.21 3.55 -4.84
C ILE A 5 -26.53 4.90 -5.08
N GLU A 6 -25.85 5.43 -4.05
CA GLU A 6 -25.16 6.73 -4.12
C GLU A 6 -23.63 6.62 -4.01
N ALA A 7 -23.14 5.47 -3.55
CA ALA A 7 -21.74 5.20 -3.36
C ALA A 7 -21.42 3.72 -3.59
N LEU A 8 -20.19 3.44 -3.99
CA LEU A 8 -19.62 2.10 -4.11
C LEU A 8 -18.29 2.03 -3.36
N THR A 9 -18.09 0.93 -2.65
CA THR A 9 -16.83 0.62 -1.97
C THR A 9 -16.17 -0.57 -2.65
N PHE A 10 -14.86 -0.51 -2.86
CA PHE A 10 -14.06 -1.57 -3.47
C PHE A 10 -13.06 -2.13 -2.46
N ASP A 11 -12.81 -3.43 -2.51
CA ASP A 11 -11.59 -3.98 -1.92
C ASP A 11 -10.36 -3.56 -2.75
N TRP A 12 -9.15 -3.66 -2.19
CA TRP A 12 -7.92 -3.30 -2.91
C TRP A 12 -7.33 -4.48 -3.68
N TYR A 13 -6.84 -5.48 -2.95
CA TYR A 13 -6.01 -6.55 -3.50
C TYR A 13 -6.87 -7.63 -4.18
N GLY A 14 -6.54 -7.99 -5.41
CA GLY A 14 -7.35 -8.91 -6.20
C GLY A 14 -8.63 -8.29 -6.79
N THR A 15 -8.93 -7.02 -6.47
CA THR A 15 -10.06 -6.27 -7.04
C THR A 15 -9.60 -5.11 -7.90
N LEU A 16 -8.80 -4.18 -7.35
CA LEU A 16 -8.27 -3.04 -8.10
C LEU A 16 -6.84 -3.27 -8.58
N ALA A 17 -6.03 -3.99 -7.80
CA ALA A 17 -4.65 -4.26 -8.14
C ALA A 17 -4.19 -5.65 -7.71
N ASN A 18 -3.13 -6.12 -8.33
CA ASN A 18 -2.43 -7.34 -7.94
C ASN A 18 -0.91 -7.10 -7.92
N HIS A 19 -0.16 -8.05 -7.38
CA HIS A 19 1.29 -8.04 -7.50
C HIS A 19 1.70 -8.17 -8.96
N ARG A 20 2.48 -7.20 -9.45
CA ARG A 20 2.96 -7.13 -10.83
C ARG A 20 3.64 -8.43 -11.30
N HIS A 21 4.42 -9.03 -10.42
CA HIS A 21 5.15 -10.25 -10.72
C HIS A 21 4.41 -11.53 -10.29
N LYS A 22 3.14 -11.42 -9.85
CA LYS A 22 2.35 -12.51 -9.24
C LYS A 22 3.08 -13.19 -8.07
N ARG A 23 3.95 -12.43 -7.41
CA ARG A 23 4.84 -12.87 -6.34
C ARG A 23 4.71 -11.88 -5.19
N GLY A 24 4.56 -12.41 -3.97
CA GLY A 24 4.47 -11.58 -2.78
C GLY A 24 5.80 -10.94 -2.41
N ARG A 25 5.72 -9.80 -1.71
CA ARG A 25 6.89 -9.02 -1.26
C ARG A 25 7.92 -9.84 -0.49
N GLY A 26 7.47 -10.71 0.42
CA GLY A 26 8.38 -11.54 1.21
C GLY A 26 9.29 -12.43 0.36
N ARG A 27 8.73 -13.06 -0.69
CA ARG A 27 9.53 -13.88 -1.60
C ARG A 27 10.52 -13.05 -2.41
N LEU A 28 10.09 -11.90 -2.93
CA LEU A 28 10.97 -10.98 -3.67
C LEU A 28 12.10 -10.46 -2.78
N PHE A 29 11.79 -10.13 -1.52
CA PHE A 29 12.76 -9.69 -0.53
C PHE A 29 13.78 -10.78 -0.19
N SER A 30 13.34 -12.01 0.10
CA SER A 30 14.27 -13.12 0.37
C SER A 30 15.21 -13.42 -0.80
N GLU A 31 14.70 -13.39 -2.03
CA GLU A 31 15.53 -13.58 -3.23
C GLU A 31 16.52 -12.42 -3.43
N TYR A 32 16.10 -11.18 -3.17
CA TYR A 32 16.97 -10.02 -3.20
C TYR A 32 18.12 -10.15 -2.19
N LEU A 33 17.82 -10.55 -0.95
CA LEU A 33 18.85 -10.74 0.08
C LEU A 33 19.85 -11.82 -0.36
N ALA A 34 19.37 -12.97 -0.83
CA ALA A 34 20.21 -14.07 -1.29
C ALA A 34 21.14 -13.66 -2.44
N SER A 35 20.65 -12.87 -3.41
CA SER A 35 21.47 -12.41 -4.55
C SER A 35 22.55 -11.40 -4.15
N HIS A 36 22.48 -10.82 -2.96
CA HIS A 36 23.45 -9.86 -2.42
C HIS A 36 24.29 -10.47 -1.28
N GLY A 37 24.22 -11.80 -1.07
CA GLY A 37 24.96 -12.46 0.00
C GLY A 37 24.50 -12.06 1.40
N LEU A 38 23.26 -11.58 1.52
CA LEU A 38 22.64 -11.21 2.79
C LEU A 38 21.79 -12.38 3.33
N GLN A 39 21.75 -12.48 4.65
CA GLN A 39 20.96 -13.47 5.38
C GLN A 39 19.92 -12.76 6.25
N SER A 40 18.82 -13.41 6.57
CA SER A 40 17.77 -12.90 7.46
C SER A 40 17.17 -14.01 8.28
N ALA A 41 16.37 -13.64 9.29
CA ALA A 41 15.41 -14.57 9.88
C ALA A 41 14.40 -15.05 8.82
N PRO A 42 13.70 -16.18 9.06
CA PRO A 42 12.58 -16.60 8.23
C PRO A 42 11.55 -15.48 8.05
N TRP A 43 11.01 -15.32 6.84
CA TRP A 43 10.06 -14.26 6.55
C TRP A 43 8.80 -14.37 7.42
N ASP A 44 8.56 -13.33 8.22
CA ASP A 44 7.33 -13.15 8.99
C ASP A 44 6.52 -11.99 8.40
N ARG A 45 5.24 -12.23 8.11
CA ARG A 45 4.33 -11.19 7.60
C ARG A 45 4.11 -10.07 8.62
N SER A 46 4.30 -10.31 9.91
CA SER A 46 4.18 -9.28 10.95
C SER A 46 5.16 -8.11 10.76
N VAL A 47 6.29 -8.35 10.08
CA VAL A 47 7.26 -7.31 9.68
C VAL A 47 6.57 -6.22 8.86
N LEU A 48 5.59 -6.58 8.02
CA LEU A 48 4.86 -5.62 7.21
C LEU A 48 4.13 -4.58 8.07
N ASN A 49 3.51 -4.99 9.17
CA ASN A 49 2.78 -4.05 10.03
C ASN A 49 3.72 -2.96 10.56
N LYS A 50 4.90 -3.36 11.08
CA LYS A 50 5.87 -2.43 11.65
C LYS A 50 6.46 -1.46 10.63
N VAL A 51 6.87 -1.96 9.46
CA VAL A 51 7.48 -1.10 8.43
C VAL A 51 6.44 -0.19 7.77
N PHE A 52 5.20 -0.66 7.64
CA PHE A 52 4.13 0.16 7.07
C PHE A 52 3.48 1.11 8.07
N ASP A 53 3.62 0.88 9.38
CA ASP A 53 3.31 1.91 10.38
C ASP A 53 4.24 3.11 10.23
N TYR A 54 5.55 2.87 10.04
CA TYR A 54 6.50 3.92 9.69
C TYR A 54 6.14 4.59 8.35
N TYR A 55 5.82 3.79 7.33
CA TYR A 55 5.42 4.30 6.02
C TYR A 55 4.20 5.22 6.11
N GLY A 56 3.09 4.75 6.68
CA GLY A 56 1.85 5.52 6.79
C GLY A 56 1.96 6.74 7.71
N GLY A 57 2.95 6.78 8.61
CA GLY A 57 3.22 7.95 9.44
C GLY A 57 4.21 8.97 8.84
N SER A 58 5.05 8.55 7.89
CA SER A 58 6.22 9.34 7.48
C SER A 58 6.34 9.56 5.97
N TYR A 59 5.75 8.70 5.15
CA TYR A 59 5.80 8.85 3.70
C TYR A 59 4.89 9.97 3.25
N LYS A 60 5.42 10.82 2.37
CA LYS A 60 4.71 11.94 1.77
C LYS A 60 4.85 11.87 0.27
N VAL A 61 3.72 11.82 -0.42
CA VAL A 61 3.69 11.61 -1.86
C VAL A 61 4.19 12.85 -2.62
N GLU A 62 3.95 14.02 -2.05
CA GLU A 62 4.36 15.34 -2.52
C GLU A 62 5.82 15.69 -2.21
N SER A 63 6.51 14.87 -1.42
CA SER A 63 7.92 15.10 -1.08
C SER A 63 8.83 15.10 -2.32
N SER A 64 9.89 15.89 -2.22
CA SER A 64 10.96 15.95 -3.21
C SER A 64 11.66 14.59 -3.39
N GLY A 65 12.35 14.43 -4.52
CA GLY A 65 13.11 13.20 -4.78
C GLY A 65 14.21 12.92 -3.74
N ALA A 66 14.80 13.97 -3.15
CA ALA A 66 15.80 13.83 -2.08
C ALA A 66 15.17 13.33 -0.78
N GLU A 67 14.02 13.88 -0.38
CA GLU A 67 13.28 13.44 0.80
C GLU A 67 12.78 12.00 0.65
N LYS A 68 12.22 11.65 -0.53
CA LYS A 68 11.82 10.27 -0.82
C LYS A 68 12.99 9.30 -0.75
N ARG A 69 14.17 9.70 -1.26
CA ARG A 69 15.39 8.90 -1.13
C ARG A 69 15.75 8.67 0.34
N THR A 70 15.77 9.73 1.14
CA THR A 70 16.04 9.64 2.59
C THR A 70 15.03 8.73 3.30
N PHE A 71 13.75 8.86 2.97
CA PHE A 71 12.69 8.00 3.51
C PHE A 71 12.96 6.52 3.20
N TRP A 72 13.25 6.17 1.95
CA TRP A 72 13.48 4.78 1.57
C TRP A 72 14.76 4.19 2.17
N ILE A 73 15.77 5.02 2.45
CA ILE A 73 16.94 4.61 3.24
C ILE A 73 16.52 4.23 4.66
N GLN A 74 15.71 5.05 5.34
CA GLN A 74 15.23 4.74 6.69
C GLN A 74 14.28 3.54 6.71
N PHE A 75 13.37 3.45 5.75
CA PHE A 75 12.50 2.29 5.58
C PHE A 75 13.33 1.01 5.43
N THR A 76 14.41 1.05 4.65
CA THR A 76 15.32 -0.09 4.45
C THR A 76 16.02 -0.48 5.73
N ARG A 77 16.54 0.48 6.51
CA ARG A 77 17.14 0.23 7.82
C ARG A 77 16.17 -0.48 8.75
N LEU A 78 14.94 0.05 8.86
CA LEU A 78 13.90 -0.54 9.70
C LEU A 78 13.53 -1.95 9.22
N LEU A 79 13.34 -2.16 7.92
CA LEU A 79 13.04 -3.47 7.35
C LEU A 79 14.15 -4.49 7.67
N PHE A 80 15.41 -4.07 7.53
CA PHE A 80 16.57 -4.93 7.79
C PHE A 80 16.65 -5.30 9.26
N GLU A 81 16.46 -4.33 10.16
CA GLU A 81 16.40 -4.56 11.60
C GLU A 81 15.27 -5.54 11.97
N GLN A 82 14.04 -5.27 11.51
CA GLN A 82 12.88 -6.11 11.83
C GLN A 82 12.97 -7.52 11.25
N SER A 83 13.75 -7.70 10.17
CA SER A 83 13.99 -9.01 9.54
C SER A 83 15.31 -9.66 9.99
N GLN A 84 16.03 -9.02 10.92
CA GLN A 84 17.35 -9.48 11.41
C GLN A 84 18.35 -9.72 10.27
N VAL A 85 18.41 -8.80 9.31
CA VAL A 85 19.30 -8.91 8.15
C VAL A 85 20.76 -8.76 8.60
N SER A 86 21.61 -9.64 8.09
CA SER A 86 23.05 -9.65 8.34
C SER A 86 23.82 -9.95 7.05
N GLY A 87 25.10 -9.56 7.03
CA GLY A 87 25.99 -9.70 5.87
C GLY A 87 26.86 -8.46 5.64
N ALA A 88 27.80 -8.54 4.70
CA ALA A 88 28.84 -7.53 4.51
C ALA A 88 28.30 -6.12 4.20
N THR A 89 27.15 -6.02 3.52
CA THR A 89 26.54 -4.74 3.14
C THR A 89 25.27 -4.43 3.93
N ALA A 90 24.91 -5.23 4.94
CA ALA A 90 23.65 -5.05 5.68
C ALA A 90 23.55 -3.66 6.35
N SER A 91 24.67 -3.09 6.79
CA SER A 91 24.73 -1.74 7.36
C SER A 91 24.62 -0.60 6.33
N GLN A 92 24.82 -0.91 5.04
CA GLN A 92 24.84 0.05 3.93
C GLN A 92 23.45 0.18 3.30
N ALA A 93 22.46 0.57 4.10
CA ALA A 93 21.06 0.62 3.68
C ALA A 93 20.80 1.47 2.42
N GLU A 94 21.61 2.50 2.17
CA GLU A 94 21.52 3.34 0.98
C GLU A 94 21.73 2.60 -0.33
N VAL A 95 22.59 1.57 -0.33
CA VAL A 95 22.86 0.73 -1.51
C VAL A 95 21.61 -0.10 -1.85
N HIS A 96 20.83 -0.47 -0.84
CA HIS A 96 19.67 -1.34 -0.97
C HIS A 96 18.35 -0.57 -1.18
N ALA A 97 18.30 0.71 -0.82
CA ALA A 97 17.07 1.49 -0.73
C ALA A 97 16.23 1.53 -2.02
N THR A 98 16.87 1.58 -3.19
CA THR A 98 16.16 1.60 -4.47
C THR A 98 15.44 0.27 -4.72
N ALA A 99 16.12 -0.86 -4.53
CA ALA A 99 15.52 -2.17 -4.73
C ALA A 99 14.42 -2.46 -3.68
N ILE A 100 14.63 -2.04 -2.44
CA ILE A 100 13.62 -2.17 -1.38
C ILE A 100 12.38 -1.33 -1.70
N ARG A 101 12.54 -0.10 -2.19
CA ARG A 101 11.42 0.69 -2.73
C ARG A 101 10.68 -0.07 -3.82
N ASP A 102 11.38 -0.69 -4.76
CA ASP A 102 10.71 -1.36 -5.88
C ASP A 102 9.94 -2.62 -5.42
N ILE A 103 10.41 -3.30 -4.37
CA ILE A 103 9.74 -4.48 -3.78
C ILE A 103 8.58 -4.08 -2.87
N PHE A 104 8.70 -3.00 -2.08
CA PHE A 104 7.73 -2.64 -1.03
C PHE A 104 6.83 -1.47 -1.40
N GLY A 105 7.25 -0.57 -2.28
CA GLY A 105 6.48 0.57 -2.77
C GLY A 105 5.42 0.20 -3.80
N SER A 106 4.78 1.21 -4.38
CA SER A 106 3.69 1.04 -5.36
C SER A 106 4.10 0.27 -6.61
N ALA A 107 5.38 0.33 -7.03
CA ALA A 107 5.90 -0.36 -8.20
C ALA A 107 5.68 -1.90 -8.18
N CYS A 108 5.58 -2.49 -6.99
CA CYS A 108 5.30 -3.91 -6.82
C CYS A 108 3.86 -4.32 -7.20
N PHE A 109 2.98 -3.34 -7.44
CA PHE A 109 1.61 -3.56 -7.87
C PHE A 109 1.40 -3.17 -9.34
N GLU A 110 0.39 -3.81 -9.91
CA GLU A 110 -0.22 -3.45 -11.17
C GLU A 110 -1.73 -3.32 -10.98
N VAL A 111 -2.30 -2.24 -11.50
CA VAL A 111 -3.75 -2.01 -11.53
C VAL A 111 -4.33 -2.77 -12.72
N TYR A 112 -5.48 -3.42 -12.56
CA TYR A 112 -6.13 -4.11 -13.68
C TYR A 112 -6.54 -3.12 -14.78
N ALA A 113 -6.47 -3.57 -16.04
CA ALA A 113 -6.65 -2.70 -17.21
C ALA A 113 -8.03 -2.02 -17.27
N ASP A 114 -9.05 -2.64 -16.70
CA ASP A 114 -10.45 -2.17 -16.67
C ASP A 114 -10.75 -1.23 -15.50
N VAL A 115 -9.90 -1.16 -14.48
CA VAL A 115 -10.17 -0.40 -13.25
C VAL A 115 -10.34 1.09 -13.54
N GLN A 116 -9.40 1.73 -14.22
CA GLN A 116 -9.52 3.17 -14.50
C GLN A 116 -10.75 3.51 -15.36
N PRO A 117 -11.02 2.80 -16.48
CA PRO A 117 -12.26 2.99 -17.25
C PRO A 117 -13.53 2.82 -16.42
N VAL A 118 -13.60 1.78 -15.57
CA VAL A 118 -14.77 1.49 -14.74
C VAL A 118 -14.98 2.57 -13.69
N LEU A 119 -13.94 2.94 -12.93
CA LEU A 119 -14.04 3.99 -11.92
C LEU A 119 -14.45 5.33 -12.55
N HIS A 120 -13.93 5.67 -13.73
CA HIS A 120 -14.33 6.87 -14.45
C HIS A 120 -15.81 6.85 -14.83
N ALA A 121 -16.30 5.75 -15.41
CA ALA A 121 -17.71 5.60 -15.77
C ALA A 121 -18.65 5.69 -14.55
N LEU A 122 -18.21 5.18 -13.40
CA LEU A 122 -18.97 5.27 -12.15
C LEU A 122 -19.01 6.71 -11.60
N LYS A 123 -17.89 7.45 -11.65
CA LYS A 123 -17.85 8.88 -11.28
C LYS A 123 -18.75 9.71 -12.20
N GLN A 124 -18.77 9.44 -13.51
CA GLN A 124 -19.67 10.11 -14.45
C GLN A 124 -21.16 9.87 -14.15
N ARG A 125 -21.50 8.72 -13.54
CA ARG A 125 -22.86 8.43 -13.03
C ARG A 125 -23.17 9.15 -11.70
N GLY A 126 -22.24 9.96 -11.21
CA GLY A 126 -22.34 10.68 -9.94
C GLY A 126 -22.10 9.81 -8.71
N LEU A 127 -21.61 8.58 -8.84
CA LEU A 127 -21.35 7.73 -7.69
C LEU A 127 -20.08 8.19 -6.96
N ARG A 128 -20.15 8.20 -5.64
CA ARG A 128 -18.97 8.36 -4.77
C ARG A 128 -18.26 7.03 -4.65
N LEU A 129 -16.94 7.02 -4.78
CA LEU A 129 -16.15 5.79 -4.82
C LEU A 129 -15.16 5.75 -3.66
N ALA A 130 -15.13 4.63 -2.96
CA ALA A 130 -14.23 4.40 -1.83
C ALA A 130 -13.42 3.10 -2.00
N VAL A 131 -12.21 3.07 -1.47
CA VAL A 131 -11.47 1.82 -1.23
C VAL A 131 -11.53 1.48 0.25
N VAL A 132 -11.81 0.22 0.55
CA VAL A 132 -11.94 -0.31 1.90
C VAL A 132 -11.28 -1.69 1.96
N SER A 133 -10.10 -1.78 2.57
CA SER A 133 -9.28 -3.00 2.51
C SER A 133 -8.74 -3.40 3.88
N ASN A 134 -8.71 -4.71 4.17
CA ASN A 134 -7.90 -5.24 5.27
C ASN A 134 -6.45 -5.16 4.82
N TRP A 135 -5.76 -4.10 5.20
CA TRP A 135 -4.45 -3.72 4.65
C TRP A 135 -3.69 -2.88 5.66
N HIS A 136 -2.36 -2.87 5.51
CA HIS A 136 -1.48 -2.02 6.32
C HIS A 136 -1.68 -0.53 5.97
N ARG A 137 -1.12 0.36 6.79
CA ARG A 137 -1.18 1.81 6.56
C ARG A 137 -0.49 2.23 5.25
N GLY A 138 -0.87 3.40 4.73
CA GLY A 138 -0.28 3.99 3.51
C GLY A 138 -0.89 3.53 2.18
N LEU A 139 -2.06 2.89 2.20
CA LEU A 139 -2.77 2.46 0.99
C LEU A 139 -3.20 3.64 0.10
N ASP A 140 -3.57 4.75 0.72
CA ASP A 140 -3.88 6.02 0.05
C ASP A 140 -2.71 6.53 -0.81
N SER A 141 -1.48 6.46 -0.27
CA SER A 141 -0.26 6.84 -0.97
C SER A 141 -0.02 5.96 -2.19
N PHE A 142 -0.28 4.65 -2.08
CA PHE A 142 -0.20 3.74 -3.22
C PHE A 142 -1.24 4.08 -4.28
N CYS A 143 -2.49 4.29 -3.90
CA CYS A 143 -3.54 4.73 -4.83
C CYS A 143 -3.15 6.02 -5.57
N HIS A 144 -2.50 6.97 -4.88
CA HIS A 144 -1.99 8.18 -5.52
C HIS A 144 -0.90 7.89 -6.54
N GLU A 145 0.14 7.15 -6.16
CA GLU A 145 1.26 6.83 -7.05
C GLU A 145 0.82 6.00 -8.27
N MET A 146 -0.28 5.26 -8.15
CA MET A 146 -0.92 4.51 -9.25
C MET A 146 -1.97 5.32 -10.02
N ASN A 147 -2.05 6.64 -9.81
CA ASN A 147 -2.95 7.56 -10.50
C ASN A 147 -4.45 7.25 -10.30
N LEU A 148 -4.83 6.73 -9.13
CA LEU A 148 -6.22 6.45 -8.78
C LEU A 148 -6.86 7.52 -7.89
N SER A 149 -6.08 8.42 -7.28
CA SER A 149 -6.60 9.43 -6.35
C SER A 149 -7.69 10.32 -6.91
N ASN A 150 -7.64 10.69 -8.19
CA ASN A 150 -8.67 11.55 -8.80
C ASN A 150 -10.00 10.81 -9.04
N LEU A 151 -9.99 9.48 -8.95
CA LEU A 151 -11.17 8.63 -9.18
C LEU A 151 -11.80 8.14 -7.87
N LEU A 152 -11.09 8.27 -6.75
CA LEU A 152 -11.50 7.77 -5.44
C LEU A 152 -11.74 8.94 -4.49
N ASP A 153 -12.91 8.99 -3.86
CA ASP A 153 -13.24 10.02 -2.88
C ASP A 153 -12.59 9.74 -1.52
N ILE A 154 -12.37 8.47 -1.20
CA ILE A 154 -11.72 8.05 0.05
C ILE A 154 -11.02 6.69 -0.09
N VAL A 155 -9.93 6.51 0.64
CA VAL A 155 -9.22 5.23 0.78
C VAL A 155 -9.04 4.95 2.27
N ILE A 156 -9.53 3.80 2.74
CA ILE A 156 -9.40 3.36 4.13
C ILE A 156 -8.76 1.98 4.16
N SER A 157 -7.64 1.86 4.87
CA SER A 157 -7.09 0.57 5.29
C SER A 157 -7.55 0.23 6.71
N SER A 158 -7.70 -1.06 7.01
CA SER A 158 -8.03 -1.52 8.37
C SER A 158 -7.01 -1.04 9.40
N SER A 159 -5.73 -0.97 9.04
CA SER A 159 -4.67 -0.50 9.94
C SER A 159 -4.73 1.00 10.24
N ASP A 160 -5.39 1.82 9.41
CA ASP A 160 -5.55 3.26 9.70
C ASP A 160 -6.55 3.50 10.84
N ILE A 161 -7.50 2.58 11.05
CA ILE A 161 -8.59 2.73 12.03
C ILE A 161 -8.60 1.64 13.11
N GLY A 162 -7.77 0.60 12.99
CA GLY A 162 -7.70 -0.51 13.95
C GLY A 162 -8.91 -1.45 13.91
N ILE A 163 -9.71 -1.42 12.84
CA ILE A 163 -10.92 -2.23 12.66
C ILE A 163 -10.83 -2.89 11.30
N GLU A 164 -11.13 -4.18 11.21
CA GLU A 164 -11.04 -4.96 9.97
C GLU A 164 -12.40 -5.49 9.51
N LYS A 165 -12.56 -5.69 8.20
CA LYS A 165 -13.70 -6.43 7.64
C LYS A 165 -13.68 -7.86 8.19
N PRO A 166 -14.84 -8.46 8.52
CA PRO A 166 -16.20 -8.00 8.19
C PRO A 166 -16.88 -7.13 9.26
N ASP A 167 -16.16 -6.50 10.19
CA ASP A 167 -16.75 -5.65 11.23
C ASP A 167 -17.51 -4.45 10.61
N SER A 168 -18.77 -4.28 10.99
CA SER A 168 -19.65 -3.24 10.45
C SER A 168 -19.19 -1.81 10.78
N ARG A 169 -18.44 -1.63 11.87
CA ARG A 169 -17.93 -0.32 12.29
C ARG A 169 -16.99 0.29 11.24
N LEU A 170 -16.23 -0.53 10.54
CA LEU A 170 -15.37 -0.06 9.44
C LEU A 170 -16.20 0.46 8.26
N PHE A 171 -17.34 -0.15 7.93
CA PHE A 171 -18.23 0.37 6.89
C PHE A 171 -18.98 1.64 7.33
N ASN A 172 -19.37 1.73 8.60
CA ASN A 172 -19.96 2.95 9.15
C ASN A 172 -18.99 4.13 9.08
N GLU A 173 -17.70 3.88 9.33
CA GLU A 173 -16.66 4.91 9.21
C GLU A 173 -16.54 5.43 7.77
N VAL A 174 -16.62 4.53 6.77
CA VAL A 174 -16.63 4.91 5.36
C VAL A 174 -17.82 5.80 5.04
N VAL A 175 -19.02 5.42 5.49
CA VAL A 175 -20.24 6.22 5.28
C VAL A 175 -20.11 7.60 5.92
N TYR A 176 -19.54 7.68 7.13
CA TYR A 176 -19.34 8.94 7.84
C TYR A 176 -18.33 9.87 7.14
N ARG A 177 -17.24 9.33 6.62
CA ARG A 177 -16.17 10.12 5.98
C ARG A 177 -16.42 10.42 4.50
N LEU A 178 -17.35 9.71 3.85
CA LEU A 178 -17.69 9.97 2.45
C LEU A 178 -18.26 11.40 2.33
N PRO A 179 -17.74 12.23 1.40
CA PRO A 179 -18.22 13.59 1.24
C PRO A 179 -19.72 13.59 0.92
N THR A 180 -20.45 14.51 1.55
CA THR A 180 -21.83 14.81 1.19
C THR A 180 -21.86 15.48 -0.18
N ARG A 181 -22.93 15.24 -0.94
CA ARG A 181 -23.15 15.95 -2.21
C ARG A 181 -23.53 17.40 -1.97
#